data_AF-A0A7S4HDQ7-F1
#
_entry.id   AF-A0A7S4HDQ7-F1
#
_cell.length_a   1.000
_cell.length_b   1.000
_cell.length_c   1.000
_cell.angle_alpha   90.00
_cell.angle_beta   90.00
_cell.angle_gamma   90.00
#
_symmetry.space_group_name_H-M   'P 1'
#
loop_
_entity.id
_entity.type
_entity.pdbx_description
1 polymer ?
#
loop_
_entity_poly.entity_id
_entity_poly.type
_entity_poly.pdbx_seq_one_letter_code
_entity_poly.pdbx_strand_id
1 'polypeptide(L)'
;EEISKGLLSVLTGKSQSYDWSCYTANLEEGTLWRTKLTGSYVKEAQRQQRLRIDADQLRRKMKDEGVAAEIHRLEKDHMERIAEELKSKARINAEQQKVKAAREIREAQQKHEVAMGKKKASEEAELKELQKKKASVKAEIKKLQEAQKAANRVAQVAGTKLFHQTDTNTADIILRTQHMKPGRQGLAGGGIYFATTKELTGHKAQARGVILEVTVNLGKIHTLEASGDRHMTLAKLKGMGFDSVCIARPVQSGHEYVVYDPTQVLRIQRA
;
A
#
# COMPACT_ATOMS: atom_id res chain seq x y z
N GLU A 1 -19.96 25.05 65.03
CA GLU A 1 -20.31 23.66 64.64
C GLU A 1 -21.37 23.02 65.54
N GLU A 2 -21.40 23.23 66.86
CA GLU A 2 -22.46 22.68 67.73
C GLU A 2 -23.84 23.35 67.56
N ILE A 3 -23.90 24.64 67.23
CA ILE A 3 -25.16 25.35 66.95
C ILE A 3 -25.84 24.80 65.68
N SER A 4 -25.07 24.33 64.70
CA SER A 4 -25.59 23.73 63.47
C SER A 4 -26.15 22.32 63.69
N LYS A 5 -25.66 21.59 64.71
CA LYS A 5 -26.17 20.26 65.07
C LYS A 5 -27.50 20.33 65.84
N GLY A 6 -27.73 21.39 66.62
CA GLY A 6 -29.01 21.64 67.30
C GLY A 6 -30.17 21.93 66.35
N LEU A 7 -29.95 22.72 65.28
CA LEU A 7 -31.01 23.09 64.33
C LEU A 7 -31.46 21.93 63.42
N LEU A 8 -30.59 20.97 63.09
CA LEU A 8 -30.97 19.78 62.31
C LEU A 8 -31.79 18.77 63.13
N SER A 9 -31.62 18.72 64.46
CA SER A 9 -32.40 17.84 65.35
C SER A 9 -33.87 18.27 65.46
N VAL A 10 -34.14 19.58 65.46
CA VAL A 10 -35.50 20.14 65.54
C VAL A 10 -36.29 19.93 64.24
N LEU A 11 -35.63 19.94 63.08
CA LEU A 11 -36.29 19.75 61.77
C LEU A 11 -36.59 18.27 61.43
N THR A 12 -35.94 17.32 62.10
CA THR A 12 -36.11 15.88 61.82
C THR A 12 -37.06 15.18 62.80
N GLY A 13 -37.65 15.90 63.76
CA GLY A 13 -38.64 15.36 64.70
C GLY A 13 -38.11 14.28 65.65
N LYS A 14 -36.78 14.14 65.77
CA LYS A 14 -36.16 13.20 66.71
C LYS A 14 -36.03 13.87 68.08
N SER A 15 -37.04 13.66 68.92
CA SER A 15 -37.04 14.03 70.33
C SER A 15 -35.97 13.24 71.08
N GLN A 16 -34.87 13.91 71.47
CA GLN A 16 -34.01 13.43 72.53
C GLN A 16 -34.41 14.13 73.83
N SER A 17 -34.78 13.31 74.82
CA SER A 17 -35.06 13.70 76.20
C SER A 17 -33.79 14.31 76.82
N TYR A 18 -33.71 15.64 76.86
CA TYR A 18 -32.73 16.31 77.70
C TYR A 18 -33.26 16.33 79.14
N ASP A 19 -32.48 15.75 80.05
CA ASP A 19 -32.75 15.77 81.48
C ASP A 19 -32.45 17.18 82.03
N TRP A 20 -33.50 17.86 82.49
CA TRP A 20 -33.45 19.23 83.03
C TRP A 20 -33.23 19.25 84.55
N SER A 21 -32.86 18.12 85.17
CA SER A 21 -32.72 17.95 86.62
C SER A 21 -31.63 18.83 87.29
N CYS A 22 -30.87 19.62 86.54
CA CYS A 22 -29.81 20.50 87.07
C CYS A 22 -30.27 21.92 87.45
N TYR A 23 -31.54 22.31 87.25
CA TYR A 23 -32.05 23.65 87.54
C TYR A 23 -33.05 23.68 88.71
N THR A 24 -32.61 23.22 89.88
CA THR A 24 -33.31 23.46 91.15
C THR A 24 -32.32 23.93 92.22
N ALA A 25 -31.95 25.20 92.15
CA ALA A 25 -31.35 25.89 93.29
C ALA A 25 -31.81 27.34 93.31
N ASN A 26 -32.32 27.76 94.48
CA ASN A 26 -32.68 29.12 94.88
C ASN A 26 -34.05 29.65 94.43
N LEU A 27 -35.07 29.01 95.00
CA LEU A 27 -36.36 29.63 95.33
C LEU A 27 -36.18 30.50 96.57
N GLU A 28 -35.94 31.80 96.41
CA GLU A 28 -36.20 32.80 97.47
C GLU A 28 -36.23 34.24 96.92
N GLU A 29 -36.94 34.48 95.81
CA GLU A 29 -37.34 35.85 95.39
C GLU A 29 -38.63 35.84 94.55
N GLY A 30 -39.48 34.85 94.84
CA GLY A 30 -40.74 34.63 94.13
C GLY A 30 -41.88 35.45 94.72
N THR A 31 -42.02 36.73 94.37
CA THR A 31 -43.35 37.39 94.42
C THR A 31 -43.54 38.68 93.61
N LEU A 32 -42.57 39.16 92.81
CA LEU A 32 -42.75 40.42 92.06
C LEU A 32 -42.64 40.34 90.52
N TRP A 33 -42.33 39.17 89.94
CA TRP A 33 -42.28 38.99 88.47
C TRP A 33 -43.54 38.36 87.85
N ARG A 34 -44.54 38.01 88.66
CA ARG A 34 -45.76 37.32 88.20
C ARG A 34 -46.78 38.18 87.46
N THR A 35 -46.66 39.52 87.48
CA THR A 35 -47.68 40.41 86.91
C THR A 35 -47.29 41.10 85.59
N LYS A 36 -46.02 41.02 85.14
CA LYS A 36 -45.61 41.56 83.83
C LYS A 36 -45.42 40.52 82.72
N LEU A 37 -45.22 39.23 83.06
CA LEU A 37 -45.14 38.15 82.06
C LEU A 37 -46.51 37.65 81.58
N THR A 38 -47.60 37.87 82.33
CA THR A 38 -48.94 37.39 81.95
C THR A 38 -49.52 38.14 80.74
N GLY A 39 -49.25 39.43 80.57
CA GLY A 39 -49.79 40.22 79.46
C GLY A 39 -49.17 39.92 78.09
N SER A 40 -47.86 39.60 78.04
CA SER A 40 -47.17 39.28 76.79
C SER A 40 -47.55 37.89 76.26
N TYR A 41 -47.65 36.90 77.16
CA TYR A 41 -48.10 35.55 76.81
C TYR A 41 -49.56 35.52 76.34
N VAL A 42 -50.45 36.32 76.94
CA VAL A 42 -51.85 36.41 76.51
C VAL A 42 -51.96 37.03 75.11
N LYS A 43 -51.16 38.05 74.77
CA LYS A 43 -51.14 38.64 73.42
C LYS A 43 -50.61 37.68 72.36
N GLU A 44 -49.56 36.92 72.66
CA GLU A 44 -49.04 35.92 71.73
C GLU A 44 -50.00 34.74 71.59
N ALA A 45 -50.65 34.29 72.68
CA ALA A 45 -51.70 33.27 72.61
C ALA A 45 -52.89 33.72 71.76
N GLN A 46 -53.32 34.99 71.89
CA GLN A 46 -54.38 35.56 71.04
C GLN A 46 -53.95 35.71 69.57
N ARG A 47 -52.67 35.96 69.30
CA ARG A 47 -52.12 35.99 67.93
C ARG A 47 -52.09 34.59 67.32
N GLN A 48 -51.62 33.60 68.08
CA GLN A 48 -51.63 32.20 67.67
C GLN A 48 -53.05 31.68 67.44
N GLN A 49 -54.01 32.11 68.26
CA GLN A 49 -55.43 31.76 68.09
C GLN A 49 -56.04 32.40 66.84
N ARG A 50 -55.69 33.66 66.51
CA ARG A 50 -56.09 34.28 65.24
C ARG A 50 -55.53 33.55 64.03
N LEU A 51 -54.24 33.20 64.05
CA LEU A 51 -53.61 32.43 62.97
C LEU A 51 -54.27 31.06 62.77
N ARG A 52 -54.71 30.40 63.85
CA ARG A 52 -55.47 29.15 63.77
C ARG A 52 -56.85 29.35 63.14
N ILE A 53 -57.57 30.41 63.50
CA ILE A 53 -58.87 30.75 62.93
C ILE A 53 -58.73 31.05 61.43
N ASP A 54 -57.72 31.83 61.04
CA ASP A 54 -57.47 32.16 59.63
C ASP A 54 -57.10 30.91 58.82
N ALA A 55 -56.27 30.02 59.37
CA ALA A 55 -55.92 28.74 58.74
C ALA A 55 -57.13 27.82 58.59
N ASP A 56 -58.02 27.78 59.58
CA ASP A 56 -59.26 27.00 59.53
C ASP A 56 -60.27 27.59 58.54
N GLN A 57 -60.37 28.92 58.44
CA GLN A 57 -61.16 29.58 57.41
C GLN A 57 -60.63 29.29 56.01
N LEU A 58 -59.31 29.27 55.82
CA LEU A 58 -58.67 28.86 54.57
C LEU A 58 -58.97 27.39 54.24
N ARG A 59 -58.87 26.49 55.22
CA ARG A 59 -59.23 25.07 55.06
C ARG A 59 -60.71 24.87 54.73
N ARG A 60 -61.60 25.71 55.26
CA ARG A 60 -63.04 25.67 54.93
C ARG A 60 -63.30 26.16 53.51
N LYS A 61 -62.64 27.23 53.07
CA LYS A 61 -62.70 27.68 51.66
C LYS A 61 -62.10 26.65 50.69
N MET A 62 -61.09 25.88 51.14
CA MET A 62 -60.54 24.75 50.37
C MET A 62 -61.42 23.49 50.39
N LYS A 63 -62.39 23.39 51.32
CA LYS A 63 -63.38 22.31 51.36
C LYS A 63 -64.59 22.57 50.45
N ASP A 64 -64.67 23.73 49.80
CA ASP A 64 -65.56 23.89 48.65
C ASP A 64 -65.09 22.93 47.56
N GLU A 65 -65.81 21.82 47.38
CA GLU A 65 -65.48 20.73 46.46
C GLU A 65 -65.20 21.22 45.03
N GLY A 66 -65.75 22.38 44.64
CA GLY A 66 -65.47 23.05 43.37
C GLY A 66 -64.04 23.55 43.19
N VAL A 67 -63.36 24.02 44.25
CA VAL A 67 -61.99 24.56 44.16
C VAL A 67 -60.97 23.44 43.99
N ALA A 68 -61.15 22.32 44.69
CA ALA A 68 -60.27 21.15 44.57
C ALA A 68 -60.37 20.50 43.18
N ALA A 69 -61.59 20.38 42.65
CA ALA A 69 -61.82 19.87 41.29
C ALA A 69 -61.19 20.77 40.22
N GLU A 70 -61.28 22.09 40.39
CA GLU A 70 -60.67 23.07 39.48
C GLU A 70 -59.14 23.01 39.51
N ILE A 71 -58.52 22.88 40.69
CA ILE A 71 -57.07 22.69 40.82
C ILE A 71 -56.63 21.42 40.09
N HIS A 72 -57.31 20.29 40.32
CA HIS A 72 -56.97 19.03 39.65
C HIS A 72 -57.13 19.13 38.13
N ARG A 73 -58.14 19.84 37.63
CA ARG A 73 -58.31 20.11 36.19
C ARG A 73 -57.12 20.91 35.65
N LEU A 74 -56.74 21.99 36.32
CA LEU A 74 -55.60 22.84 35.91
C LEU A 74 -54.28 22.08 35.95
N GLU A 75 -54.06 21.23 36.96
CA GLU A 75 -52.90 20.35 37.05
C GLU A 75 -52.86 19.35 35.90
N LYS A 76 -53.99 18.72 35.59
CA LYS A 76 -54.11 17.82 34.44
C LYS A 76 -53.80 18.53 33.12
N ASP A 77 -54.40 19.70 32.87
CA ASP A 77 -54.16 20.50 31.67
C ASP A 77 -52.71 21.00 31.60
N HIS A 78 -52.08 21.29 32.74
CA HIS A 78 -50.67 21.66 32.80
C HIS A 78 -49.77 20.47 32.45
N MET A 79 -50.05 19.28 33.01
CA MET A 79 -49.33 18.06 32.71
C MET A 79 -49.48 17.64 31.24
N GLU A 80 -50.66 17.79 30.65
CA GLU A 80 -50.89 17.53 29.22
C GLU A 80 -50.10 18.51 28.34
N ARG A 81 -50.05 19.80 28.69
CA ARG A 81 -49.20 20.79 28.00
C ARG A 81 -47.72 20.45 28.08
N ILE A 82 -47.22 20.07 29.26
CA ILE A 82 -45.83 19.62 29.43
C ILE A 82 -45.56 18.38 28.57
N ALA A 83 -46.47 17.40 28.57
CA ALA A 83 -46.32 16.19 27.78
C ALA A 83 -46.27 16.49 26.27
N GLU A 84 -47.10 17.40 25.77
CA GLU A 84 -47.10 17.79 24.36
C GLU A 84 -45.84 18.59 23.98
N GLU A 85 -45.35 19.46 24.87
CA GLU A 85 -44.09 20.18 24.68
C GLU A 85 -42.90 19.21 24.62
N LEU A 86 -42.85 18.20 25.50
CA LEU A 86 -41.81 17.17 25.49
C LEU A 86 -41.87 16.32 24.21
N LYS A 87 -43.07 15.95 23.74
CA LYS A 87 -43.24 15.25 22.45
C LYS A 87 -42.76 16.10 21.28
N SER A 88 -43.08 17.39 21.27
CA SER A 88 -42.64 18.33 20.24
C SER A 88 -41.10 18.46 20.22
N LYS A 89 -40.47 18.65 21.39
CA LYS A 89 -39.01 18.68 21.54
C LYS A 89 -38.35 17.39 21.07
N ALA A 90 -38.94 16.23 21.38
CA ALA A 90 -38.45 14.93 20.91
C ALA A 90 -38.52 14.80 19.38
N ARG A 91 -39.61 15.27 18.75
CA ARG A 91 -39.73 15.29 17.28
C ARG A 91 -38.68 16.18 16.63
N ILE A 92 -38.48 17.39 17.15
CA ILE A 92 -37.47 18.33 16.63
C ILE A 92 -36.06 17.74 16.75
N ASN A 93 -35.72 17.16 17.90
CA ASN A 93 -34.42 16.52 18.10
C ASN A 93 -34.22 15.33 17.15
N ALA A 94 -35.25 14.48 16.98
CA ALA A 94 -35.19 13.37 16.03
C ALA A 94 -34.99 13.87 14.58
N GLU A 95 -35.66 14.95 14.18
CA GLU A 95 -35.49 15.52 12.85
C GLU A 95 -34.11 16.16 12.65
N GLN A 96 -33.58 16.86 13.66
CA GLN A 96 -32.21 17.38 13.65
C GLN A 96 -31.17 16.26 13.53
N GLN A 97 -31.39 15.13 14.22
CA GLN A 97 -30.52 13.96 14.11
C GLN A 97 -30.58 13.34 12.71
N LYS A 98 -31.76 13.24 12.08
CA LYS A 98 -31.90 12.77 10.70
C LYS A 98 -31.18 13.68 9.71
N VAL A 99 -31.34 15.00 9.83
CA VAL A 99 -30.66 15.97 8.95
C VAL A 99 -29.14 15.89 9.12
N LYS A 100 -28.65 15.74 10.36
CA LYS A 100 -27.23 15.56 10.64
C LYS A 100 -26.69 14.29 9.99
N ALA A 101 -27.38 13.15 10.17
CA ALA A 101 -27.00 11.88 9.56
C ALA A 101 -27.00 11.94 8.02
N ALA A 102 -28.01 12.58 7.41
CA ALA A 102 -28.08 12.75 5.96
C ALA A 102 -26.91 13.59 5.42
N ARG A 103 -26.51 14.64 6.14
CA ARG A 103 -25.34 15.46 5.79
C ARG A 103 -24.05 14.64 5.87
N GLU A 104 -23.85 13.87 6.93
CA GLU A 104 -22.66 13.03 7.10
C GLU A 104 -22.56 11.97 5.98
N ILE A 105 -23.69 11.35 5.59
CA ILE A 105 -23.75 10.41 4.47
C ILE A 105 -23.35 11.10 3.16
N ARG A 106 -23.88 12.30 2.89
CA ARG A 106 -23.57 13.05 1.66
C ARG A 106 -22.10 13.46 1.60
N GLU A 107 -21.54 13.91 2.71
CA GLU A 107 -20.12 14.25 2.82
C GLU A 107 -19.23 13.01 2.62
N ALA A 108 -19.63 11.85 3.13
CA ALA A 108 -18.91 10.59 2.92
C ALA A 108 -18.97 10.14 1.44
N GLN A 109 -20.14 10.24 0.80
CA GLN A 109 -20.31 9.94 -0.62
C GLN A 109 -19.44 10.85 -1.50
N GLN A 110 -19.44 12.16 -1.25
CA GLN A 110 -18.62 13.10 -1.99
C GLN A 110 -17.11 12.80 -1.84
N LYS A 111 -16.66 12.49 -0.61
CA LYS A 111 -15.26 12.09 -0.37
C LYS A 111 -14.89 10.81 -1.12
N HIS A 112 -15.79 9.83 -1.14
CA HIS A 112 -15.59 8.58 -1.88
C HIS A 112 -15.51 8.81 -3.39
N GLU A 113 -16.39 9.63 -3.97
CA GLU A 113 -16.35 9.98 -5.41
C GLU A 113 -15.04 10.67 -5.79
N VAL A 114 -14.58 11.64 -4.98
CA VAL A 114 -13.30 12.32 -5.21
C VAL A 114 -12.12 11.35 -5.13
N ALA A 115 -12.12 10.44 -4.15
CA ALA A 115 -11.08 9.42 -4.01
C ALA A 115 -11.05 8.46 -5.21
N MET A 116 -12.23 8.01 -5.67
CA MET A 116 -12.37 7.16 -6.85
C MET A 116 -11.94 7.86 -8.14
N GLY A 117 -12.26 9.15 -8.29
CA GLY A 117 -11.82 9.97 -9.42
C GLY A 117 -10.29 10.09 -9.49
N LYS A 118 -9.63 10.35 -8.35
CA LYS A 118 -8.16 10.40 -8.26
C LYS A 118 -7.52 9.06 -8.60
N LYS A 119 -8.08 7.95 -8.11
CA LYS A 119 -7.58 6.60 -8.40
C LYS A 119 -7.66 6.28 -9.90
N LYS A 120 -8.81 6.53 -10.54
CA LYS A 120 -8.98 6.33 -11.99
C LYS A 120 -8.01 7.15 -12.83
N ALA A 121 -7.79 8.42 -12.47
CA ALA A 121 -6.83 9.27 -13.18
C ALA A 121 -5.39 8.75 -13.05
N SER A 122 -5.01 8.23 -11.88
CA SER A 122 -3.70 7.62 -11.67
C SER A 122 -3.51 6.34 -12.50
N GLU A 123 -4.52 5.45 -12.50
CA GLU A 123 -4.49 4.21 -13.28
C GLU A 123 -4.44 4.48 -14.80
N GLU A 124 -5.15 5.50 -15.29
CA GLU A 124 -5.12 5.90 -16.70
C GLU A 124 -3.74 6.47 -17.11
N ALA A 125 -3.10 7.23 -16.22
CA ALA A 125 -1.75 7.75 -16.46
C ALA A 125 -0.70 6.62 -16.54
N GLU A 126 -0.76 5.66 -15.61
CA GLU A 126 0.14 4.50 -15.61
C GLU A 126 -0.04 3.64 -16.86
N LEU A 127 -1.29 3.44 -17.31
CA LEU A 127 -1.59 2.70 -18.53
C LEU A 127 -1.00 3.38 -19.79
N LYS A 128 -1.09 4.71 -19.88
CA LYS A 128 -0.50 5.49 -20.99
C LYS A 128 1.04 5.37 -21.00
N GLU A 129 1.67 5.37 -19.83
CA GLU A 129 3.12 5.21 -19.72
C GLU A 129 3.57 3.80 -20.17
N LEU A 130 2.86 2.76 -19.74
CA LEU A 130 3.11 1.38 -20.16
C LEU A 130 2.98 1.20 -21.67
N GLN A 131 1.97 1.82 -22.29
CA GLN A 131 1.79 1.78 -23.75
C GLN A 131 2.97 2.43 -24.48
N LYS A 132 3.47 3.56 -23.99
CA LYS A 132 4.66 4.24 -24.54
C LYS A 132 5.92 3.36 -24.43
N LYS A 133 6.14 2.72 -23.28
CA LYS A 133 7.24 1.77 -23.07
C LYS A 133 7.16 0.58 -24.03
N LYS A 134 5.97 -0.01 -24.19
CA LYS A 134 5.74 -1.12 -25.13
C LYS A 134 6.04 -0.73 -26.58
N ALA A 135 5.66 0.48 -27.00
CA ALA A 135 5.97 0.98 -28.33
C ALA A 135 7.49 1.15 -28.56
N SER A 136 8.21 1.68 -27.56
CA SER A 136 9.66 1.84 -27.61
C SER A 136 10.39 0.49 -27.77
N VAL A 137 10.04 -0.49 -26.93
CA VAL A 137 10.64 -1.83 -26.98
C VAL A 137 10.36 -2.51 -28.32
N LYS A 138 9.13 -2.37 -28.86
CA LYS A 138 8.77 -2.94 -30.16
C LYS A 138 9.61 -2.34 -31.30
N ALA A 139 9.90 -1.04 -31.26
CA ALA A 139 10.76 -0.39 -32.25
C ALA A 139 12.21 -0.89 -32.17
N GLU A 140 12.73 -1.10 -30.96
CA GLU A 140 14.07 -1.64 -30.74
C GLU A 140 14.22 -3.08 -31.25
N ILE A 141 13.25 -3.95 -30.96
CA ILE A 141 13.22 -5.32 -31.49
C ILE A 141 13.23 -5.31 -33.02
N LYS A 142 12.43 -4.44 -33.65
CA LYS A 142 12.39 -4.32 -35.12
C LYS A 142 13.76 -3.92 -35.68
N LYS A 143 14.43 -2.95 -35.06
CA LYS A 143 15.77 -2.50 -35.46
C LYS A 143 16.80 -3.63 -35.38
N LEU A 144 16.78 -4.42 -34.31
CA LEU A 144 17.66 -5.58 -34.14
C LEU A 144 17.40 -6.66 -35.20
N GLN A 145 16.14 -6.93 -35.53
CA GLN A 145 15.77 -7.87 -36.58
C GLN A 145 16.24 -7.41 -37.96
N GLU A 146 16.13 -6.12 -38.28
CA GLU A 146 16.61 -5.54 -39.54
C GLU A 146 18.14 -5.60 -39.65
N ALA A 147 18.85 -5.29 -38.55
CA ALA A 147 20.30 -5.42 -38.48
C ALA A 147 20.76 -6.87 -38.69
N GLN A 148 20.09 -7.84 -38.06
CA GLN A 148 20.38 -9.26 -38.26
C GLN A 148 20.14 -9.69 -39.71
N LYS A 149 19.03 -9.25 -40.33
CA LYS A 149 18.75 -9.52 -41.74
C LYS A 149 19.80 -8.89 -42.66
N ALA A 150 20.31 -7.71 -42.34
CA ALA A 150 21.41 -7.09 -43.09
C ALA A 150 22.71 -7.89 -42.96
N ALA A 151 23.08 -8.30 -41.74
CA ALA A 151 24.25 -9.15 -41.50
C ALA A 151 24.16 -10.49 -42.26
N ASN A 152 22.98 -11.13 -42.25
CA ASN A 152 22.75 -12.37 -42.98
C ASN A 152 22.89 -12.19 -44.50
N ARG A 153 22.45 -11.06 -45.07
CA ARG A 153 22.63 -10.74 -46.49
C ARG A 153 24.10 -10.56 -46.85
N VAL A 154 24.87 -9.87 -46.01
CA VAL A 154 26.33 -9.72 -46.19
C VAL A 154 27.01 -11.09 -46.15
N ALA A 155 26.62 -11.94 -45.19
CA ALA A 155 27.13 -13.32 -45.10
C ALA A 155 26.88 -14.11 -46.39
N GLN A 156 25.67 -14.02 -46.95
CA GLN A 156 25.28 -14.76 -48.14
C GLN A 156 26.03 -14.31 -49.41
N VAL A 157 26.38 -13.03 -49.52
CA VAL A 157 27.02 -12.47 -50.73
C VAL A 157 28.55 -12.55 -50.66
N ALA A 158 29.16 -12.40 -49.48
CA ALA A 158 30.62 -12.25 -49.35
C ALA A 158 31.32 -13.43 -48.62
N GLY A 159 30.58 -14.35 -48.02
CA GLY A 159 31.17 -15.41 -47.20
C GLY A 159 31.38 -16.73 -47.92
N THR A 160 32.46 -17.42 -47.59
CA THR A 160 32.73 -18.79 -48.01
C THR A 160 32.07 -19.77 -47.04
N LYS A 161 31.35 -20.75 -47.57
CA LYS A 161 30.76 -21.84 -46.78
C LYS A 161 31.84 -22.87 -46.44
N LEU A 162 32.02 -23.12 -45.15
CA LEU A 162 32.97 -24.07 -44.60
C LEU A 162 32.35 -24.85 -43.44
N PHE A 163 33.07 -25.83 -42.89
CA PHE A 163 32.55 -26.73 -41.86
C PHE A 163 33.47 -26.79 -40.65
N HIS A 164 32.86 -26.84 -39.47
CA HIS A 164 33.56 -27.02 -38.19
C HIS A 164 32.88 -28.13 -37.41
N GLN A 165 33.63 -29.01 -36.76
CA GLN A 165 33.07 -30.07 -35.92
C GLN A 165 33.52 -29.90 -34.47
N THR A 166 32.57 -30.07 -33.55
CA THR A 166 32.79 -29.95 -32.11
C THR A 166 31.84 -30.87 -31.34
N ASP A 167 31.99 -30.97 -30.02
CA ASP A 167 31.03 -31.68 -29.16
C ASP A 167 29.68 -30.94 -29.05
N THR A 168 28.64 -31.66 -28.61
CA THR A 168 27.26 -31.14 -28.52
C THR A 168 27.13 -29.91 -27.62
N ASN A 169 27.78 -29.90 -26.45
CA ASN A 169 27.65 -28.80 -25.49
C ASN A 169 28.25 -27.51 -26.06
N THR A 170 29.42 -27.62 -26.67
CA THR A 170 30.08 -26.50 -27.36
C THR A 170 29.26 -26.03 -28.56
N ALA A 171 28.69 -26.94 -29.35
CA ALA A 171 27.85 -26.60 -30.49
C ALA A 171 26.61 -25.79 -30.06
N ASP A 172 25.95 -26.15 -28.97
CA ASP A 172 24.77 -25.45 -28.48
C ASP A 172 25.10 -24.02 -28.00
N ILE A 173 26.26 -23.84 -27.35
CA ILE A 173 26.76 -22.51 -26.98
C ILE A 173 27.05 -21.68 -28.24
N ILE A 174 27.75 -22.24 -29.22
CA ILE A 174 28.09 -21.55 -30.47
C ILE A 174 26.83 -21.16 -31.23
N LEU A 175 25.85 -22.05 -31.37
CA LEU A 175 24.60 -21.78 -32.08
C LEU A 175 23.78 -20.69 -31.39
N ARG A 176 23.70 -20.70 -30.05
CA ARG A 176 23.00 -19.69 -29.27
C ARG A 176 23.68 -18.31 -29.34
N THR A 177 25.00 -18.28 -29.27
CA THR A 177 25.78 -17.03 -29.20
C THR A 177 26.18 -16.49 -30.57
N GLN A 178 26.10 -17.31 -31.62
CA GLN A 178 26.64 -17.03 -32.95
C GLN A 178 28.12 -16.58 -32.90
N HIS A 179 28.89 -17.13 -31.97
CA HIS A 179 30.26 -16.71 -31.71
C HIS A 179 31.20 -17.91 -31.54
N MET A 180 32.35 -17.87 -32.21
CA MET A 180 33.42 -18.86 -32.09
C MET A 180 34.68 -18.19 -31.56
N LYS A 181 35.41 -18.86 -30.68
CA LYS A 181 36.67 -18.36 -30.11
C LYS A 181 37.86 -19.04 -30.78
N PRO A 182 38.97 -18.32 -31.05
CA PRO A 182 40.18 -18.95 -31.54
C PRO A 182 40.72 -19.96 -30.52
N GLY A 183 41.24 -21.07 -31.01
CA GLY A 183 41.95 -22.04 -30.18
C GLY A 183 43.29 -21.49 -29.69
N ARG A 184 43.98 -22.26 -28.84
CA ARG A 184 45.33 -21.88 -28.35
C ARG A 184 46.47 -22.39 -29.21
N GLN A 185 46.22 -23.45 -29.98
CA GLN A 185 47.22 -24.18 -30.75
C GLN A 185 46.61 -24.64 -32.07
N GLY A 186 47.48 -25.05 -32.99
CA GLY A 186 47.11 -25.63 -34.28
C GLY A 186 48.26 -25.49 -35.26
N LEU A 187 48.08 -26.04 -36.46
CA LEU A 187 49.15 -26.06 -37.46
C LEU A 187 49.49 -24.67 -38.01
N ALA A 188 48.52 -23.74 -37.97
CA ALA A 188 48.71 -22.32 -38.20
C ALA A 188 48.52 -21.52 -36.89
N GLY A 189 48.95 -22.05 -35.74
CA GLY A 189 48.78 -21.37 -34.46
C GLY A 189 47.33 -21.33 -33.93
N GLY A 190 47.07 -20.42 -33.00
CA GLY A 190 45.79 -20.32 -32.26
C GLY A 190 44.67 -19.62 -33.02
N GLY A 191 44.09 -20.29 -34.02
CA GLY A 191 42.99 -19.78 -34.86
C GLY A 191 41.69 -20.57 -34.72
N ILE A 192 40.69 -20.21 -35.55
CA ILE A 192 39.43 -20.94 -35.74
C ILE A 192 39.56 -21.70 -37.06
N TYR A 193 39.53 -23.03 -36.99
CA TYR A 193 39.81 -23.92 -38.12
C TYR A 193 38.53 -24.42 -38.77
N PHE A 194 38.52 -24.43 -40.10
CA PHE A 194 37.41 -24.91 -40.90
C PHE A 194 37.87 -25.85 -42.02
N ALA A 195 37.06 -26.86 -42.29
CA ALA A 195 37.21 -27.76 -43.42
C ALA A 195 36.33 -27.32 -44.59
N THR A 196 36.70 -27.73 -45.81
CA THR A 196 35.93 -27.42 -47.03
C THR A 196 34.70 -28.30 -47.21
N THR A 197 34.67 -29.50 -46.61
CA THR A 197 33.51 -30.41 -46.65
C THR A 197 33.22 -31.00 -45.27
N LYS A 198 32.01 -31.54 -45.07
CA LYS A 198 31.61 -32.16 -43.80
C LYS A 198 32.47 -33.37 -43.47
N GLU A 199 32.77 -34.19 -44.48
CA GLU A 199 33.50 -35.46 -44.36
C GLU A 199 34.93 -35.22 -43.86
N LEU A 200 35.54 -34.11 -44.31
CA LEU A 200 36.90 -33.72 -43.93
C LEU A 200 37.01 -33.26 -42.47
N THR A 201 35.90 -32.94 -41.80
CA THR A 201 35.94 -32.55 -40.38
C THR A 201 36.34 -33.71 -39.46
N GLY A 202 35.94 -34.95 -39.80
CA GLY A 202 36.09 -36.11 -38.93
C GLY A 202 37.53 -36.53 -38.62
N HIS A 203 38.45 -36.24 -39.53
CA HIS A 203 39.89 -36.51 -39.38
C HIS A 203 40.67 -35.31 -38.83
N LYS A 204 40.05 -34.14 -38.67
CA LYS A 204 40.71 -32.87 -38.33
C LYS A 204 40.23 -32.27 -37.01
N ALA A 205 39.07 -32.66 -36.52
CA ALA A 205 38.50 -32.12 -35.29
C ALA A 205 39.08 -32.81 -34.05
N GLN A 206 39.42 -32.00 -33.03
CA GLN A 206 39.84 -32.51 -31.72
C GLN A 206 38.66 -33.05 -30.91
N ALA A 207 37.45 -32.56 -31.18
CA ALA A 207 36.20 -33.03 -30.60
C ALA A 207 35.25 -33.51 -31.70
N ARG A 208 34.51 -34.60 -31.44
CA ARG A 208 33.54 -35.18 -32.37
C ARG A 208 32.12 -35.01 -31.84
N GLY A 209 31.16 -35.02 -32.76
CA GLY A 209 29.75 -34.87 -32.43
C GLY A 209 29.01 -34.10 -33.52
N VAL A 210 28.81 -32.80 -33.29
CA VAL A 210 28.00 -31.94 -34.15
C VAL A 210 28.87 -31.24 -35.20
N ILE A 211 28.46 -31.32 -36.46
CA ILE A 211 29.05 -30.55 -37.56
C ILE A 211 28.23 -29.27 -37.75
N LEU A 212 28.94 -28.14 -37.80
CA LEU A 212 28.42 -26.80 -38.03
C LEU A 212 28.78 -26.36 -39.45
N GLU A 213 27.81 -25.85 -40.18
CA GLU A 213 28.04 -25.10 -41.42
C GLU A 213 28.25 -23.63 -41.05
N VAL A 214 29.38 -23.08 -41.49
CA VAL A 214 29.83 -21.75 -41.11
C VAL A 214 30.09 -20.93 -42.37
N THR A 215 29.57 -19.71 -42.39
CA THR A 215 29.86 -18.74 -43.44
C THR A 215 30.95 -17.80 -42.95
N VAL A 216 32.10 -17.79 -43.63
CA VAL A 216 33.32 -17.13 -43.18
C VAL A 216 33.80 -16.10 -44.21
N ASN A 217 34.14 -14.89 -43.77
CA ASN A 217 34.84 -13.90 -44.59
C ASN A 217 36.35 -14.18 -44.58
N LEU A 218 36.85 -14.81 -45.63
CA LEU A 218 38.27 -15.17 -45.73
C LEU A 218 39.17 -13.98 -46.09
N GLY A 219 38.64 -12.93 -46.73
CA GLY A 219 39.45 -11.80 -47.19
C GLY A 219 40.65 -12.24 -48.05
N LYS A 220 41.82 -11.63 -47.83
CA LYS A 220 43.08 -12.04 -48.45
C LYS A 220 43.66 -13.27 -47.76
N ILE A 221 43.86 -14.34 -48.51
CA ILE A 221 44.32 -15.63 -47.99
C ILE A 221 45.85 -15.73 -48.13
N HIS A 222 46.53 -16.03 -47.02
CA HIS A 222 47.92 -16.47 -47.03
C HIS A 222 47.98 -18.00 -47.10
N THR A 223 48.62 -18.56 -48.13
CA THR A 223 48.75 -20.01 -48.27
C THR A 223 50.01 -20.49 -47.56
N LEU A 224 49.85 -21.43 -46.63
CA LEU A 224 50.92 -22.16 -45.99
C LEU A 224 51.05 -23.56 -46.59
N GLU A 225 52.29 -24.07 -46.64
CA GLU A 225 52.57 -25.46 -47.00
C GLU A 225 52.06 -26.44 -45.93
N ALA A 226 52.13 -27.75 -46.22
CA ALA A 226 51.61 -28.80 -45.35
C ALA A 226 52.26 -28.85 -43.94
N SER A 227 53.47 -28.30 -43.78
CA SER A 227 54.14 -28.17 -42.47
C SER A 227 53.54 -27.04 -41.60
N GLY A 228 52.86 -26.07 -42.22
CA GLY A 228 52.28 -24.90 -41.58
C GLY A 228 53.27 -24.00 -40.83
N ASP A 229 52.72 -23.14 -39.99
CA ASP A 229 53.46 -22.24 -39.10
C ASP A 229 52.72 -22.13 -37.77
N ARG A 230 53.18 -22.89 -36.76
CA ARG A 230 52.56 -22.94 -35.43
C ARG A 230 52.64 -21.61 -34.66
N HIS A 231 53.46 -20.68 -35.11
CA HIS A 231 53.62 -19.35 -34.51
C HIS A 231 52.85 -18.27 -35.29
N MET A 232 52.00 -18.66 -36.24
CA MET A 232 51.12 -17.73 -36.91
C MET A 232 50.12 -17.11 -35.92
N THR A 233 49.94 -15.80 -36.03
CA THR A 233 49.05 -14.99 -35.19
C THR A 233 48.34 -13.95 -36.05
N LEU A 234 47.24 -13.38 -35.56
CA LEU A 234 46.54 -12.27 -36.23
C LEU A 234 47.49 -11.11 -36.55
N ALA A 235 48.35 -10.73 -35.61
CA ALA A 235 49.30 -9.62 -35.79
C ALA A 235 50.31 -9.90 -36.91
N LYS A 236 50.88 -11.12 -36.94
CA LYS A 236 51.80 -11.54 -38.01
C LYS A 236 51.09 -11.56 -39.36
N LEU A 237 49.87 -12.11 -39.43
CA LEU A 237 49.08 -12.20 -40.65
C LEU A 237 48.74 -10.82 -41.21
N LYS A 238 48.29 -9.89 -40.35
CA LYS A 238 48.02 -8.50 -40.73
C LYS A 238 49.29 -7.77 -41.18
N GLY A 239 50.43 -8.01 -40.52
CA GLY A 239 51.72 -7.45 -40.92
C GLY A 239 52.16 -7.89 -42.33
N MET A 240 51.72 -9.07 -42.78
CA MET A 240 51.92 -9.55 -44.14
C MET A 240 50.84 -9.09 -45.14
N GLY A 241 49.80 -8.37 -44.68
CA GLY A 241 48.71 -7.88 -45.51
C GLY A 241 47.62 -8.91 -45.85
N PHE A 242 47.49 -9.97 -45.03
CA PHE A 242 46.48 -11.02 -45.20
C PHE A 242 45.48 -11.04 -44.04
N ASP A 243 44.33 -11.67 -44.27
CA ASP A 243 43.19 -11.75 -43.34
C ASP A 243 42.90 -13.19 -42.87
N SER A 244 43.28 -14.20 -43.65
CA SER A 244 43.12 -15.61 -43.29
C SER A 244 44.27 -16.46 -43.80
N VAL A 245 44.32 -17.71 -43.34
CA VAL A 245 45.30 -18.71 -43.79
C VAL A 245 44.58 -19.86 -44.50
N CYS A 246 45.16 -20.33 -45.61
CA CYS A 246 44.84 -21.62 -46.20
C CYS A 246 46.02 -22.55 -46.01
N ILE A 247 45.79 -23.74 -45.44
CA ILE A 247 46.83 -24.76 -45.32
C ILE A 247 46.69 -25.69 -46.53
N ALA A 248 47.69 -25.64 -47.40
CA ALA A 248 47.79 -26.54 -48.54
C ALA A 248 48.01 -27.98 -48.05
N ARG A 249 47.20 -28.90 -48.58
CA ARG A 249 47.28 -30.33 -48.28
C ARG A 249 47.31 -31.10 -49.59
N PRO A 250 47.84 -32.34 -49.59
CA PRO A 250 47.60 -33.27 -50.69
C PRO A 250 46.10 -33.38 -50.97
N VAL A 251 45.72 -33.45 -52.25
CA VAL A 251 44.34 -33.31 -52.75
C VAL A 251 43.31 -34.14 -51.95
N GLN A 252 43.70 -35.34 -51.52
CA GLN A 252 42.83 -36.28 -50.79
C GLN A 252 42.44 -35.81 -49.37
N SER A 253 43.21 -34.93 -48.75
CA SER A 253 42.98 -34.47 -47.35
C SER A 253 42.20 -33.16 -47.27
N GLY A 254 41.99 -32.49 -48.40
CA GLY A 254 41.33 -31.18 -48.53
C GLY A 254 42.01 -30.02 -47.80
N HIS A 255 41.78 -28.81 -48.30
CA HIS A 255 42.29 -27.59 -47.70
C HIS A 255 41.63 -27.30 -46.34
N GLU A 256 42.40 -26.63 -45.48
CA GLU A 256 41.91 -26.11 -44.20
C GLU A 256 42.06 -24.59 -44.21
N TYR A 257 41.00 -23.90 -43.81
CA TYR A 257 41.00 -22.45 -43.68
C TYR A 257 41.02 -22.06 -42.21
N VAL A 258 41.78 -21.02 -41.89
CA VAL A 258 41.96 -20.52 -40.53
C VAL A 258 41.76 -19.02 -40.49
N VAL A 259 40.88 -18.58 -39.59
CA VAL A 259 40.71 -17.15 -39.25
C VAL A 259 41.09 -16.92 -37.79
N TYR A 260 41.54 -15.71 -37.49
CA TYR A 260 41.98 -15.36 -36.12
C TYR A 260 41.09 -14.30 -35.49
N ASP A 261 40.33 -13.56 -36.30
CA ASP A 261 39.32 -12.62 -35.83
C ASP A 261 37.93 -13.29 -35.85
N PRO A 262 37.28 -13.49 -34.68
CA PRO A 262 35.92 -14.03 -34.61
C PRO A 262 34.89 -13.28 -35.45
N THR A 263 35.10 -11.99 -35.74
CA THR A 263 34.18 -11.20 -36.56
C THR A 263 34.18 -11.63 -38.04
N GLN A 264 35.17 -12.41 -38.48
CA GLN A 264 35.18 -13.06 -39.80
C GLN A 264 34.18 -14.21 -39.89
N VAL A 265 33.65 -14.70 -38.76
CA VAL A 265 32.59 -15.71 -38.75
C VAL A 265 31.23 -15.02 -38.82
N LEU A 266 30.61 -15.07 -40.00
CA LEU A 266 29.44 -14.27 -40.32
C LEU A 266 28.12 -14.95 -39.93
N ARG A 267 28.07 -16.29 -40.01
CA ARG A 267 26.86 -17.08 -39.74
C ARG A 267 27.21 -18.50 -39.37
N ILE A 268 26.53 -19.06 -38.35
CA ILE A 268 26.75 -20.43 -37.91
C ILE A 268 25.42 -21.16 -37.79
N GLN A 269 25.31 -22.32 -38.43
CA GLN A 269 24.13 -23.18 -38.35
C GLN A 269 24.53 -24.66 -38.26
N ARG A 270 23.60 -25.52 -37.84
CA ARG A 270 23.82 -26.97 -37.93
C ARG A 270 23.90 -27.36 -39.41
N ALA A 271 24.87 -28.21 -39.74
CA ALA A 271 25.21 -28.56 -41.12
C ALA A 271 24.25 -29.56 -41.74
#